data_AF-A0A6I9TYE8-F1
#
_entry.id   AF-A0A6I9TYE8-F1
#
_cell.length_a   1.000
_cell.length_b   1.000
_cell.length_c   1.000
_cell.angle_alpha   90.00
_cell.angle_beta   90.00
_cell.angle_gamma   90.00
#
_symmetry.space_group_name_H-M   'P 1'
#
loop_
_entity.id
_entity.type
_entity.pdbx_description
1 polymer ?
#
loop_
_entity_poly.entity_id
_entity_poly.type
_entity_poly.pdbx_seq_one_letter_code
_entity_poly.pdbx_strand_id
1 'polypeptide(L)'
;MASLLQLATLPLPHHQSVSPSSSSNLPSTSASGTTGFSRFQNFYPSSAFHRGRNCNLKKGLICRSSSSEVTFIEPPESKASKDELIGSLKFKLLSAVSGLNRGLAATEDDLRKAEAAAKELESAGGLVDLSGDLDKLQGRWKLIYSSAFSSKTLGGSRPGPPTGRLLPITLGQVFQRIDVFSKDFDNIVELELGAPWPLPPVEVTATLAHKFELIGSCKIKITFEKTTVKTTGNLSQLPPLDLPRLPDSFRPPSDTRSGEFEVTYLDSDTRVTRGDREELRVFVIA
;
A
#
# COMPACT_ATOMS: atom_id res chain seq x y z
N MET A 1 68.25 49.25 15.60
CA MET A 1 68.73 49.64 14.26
C MET A 1 67.50 49.62 13.33
N ALA A 2 66.56 50.58 13.40
CA ALA A 2 66.52 51.87 12.65
C ALA A 2 66.80 51.66 11.13
N SER A 3 65.97 52.00 10.14
CA SER A 3 65.08 53.16 9.87
C SER A 3 63.95 52.73 8.87
N LEU A 4 62.67 53.19 8.90
CA LEU A 4 62.07 54.53 8.59
C LEU A 4 62.37 54.98 7.13
N LEU A 5 61.47 55.37 6.21
CA LEU A 5 60.15 56.05 6.14
C LEU A 5 59.50 55.67 4.75
N GLN A 6 58.24 55.89 4.36
CA GLN A 6 57.39 57.09 4.48
C GLN A 6 55.95 56.82 3.99
N LEU A 7 54.99 57.53 4.59
CA LEU A 7 53.54 57.55 4.37
C LEU A 7 53.08 58.50 3.24
N ALA A 8 51.90 58.24 2.65
CA ALA A 8 50.83 59.23 2.43
C ALA A 8 49.49 58.54 2.00
N THR A 9 48.47 58.39 2.86
CA THR A 9 47.23 59.21 3.08
C THR A 9 46.16 59.25 1.96
N LEU A 10 45.12 58.41 2.13
CA LEU A 10 43.63 58.59 2.11
C LEU A 10 42.99 59.87 1.48
N PRO A 11 41.75 59.82 0.90
CA PRO A 11 40.52 59.52 1.68
C PRO A 11 39.33 58.82 0.99
N LEU A 12 38.50 58.16 1.83
CA LEU A 12 37.08 57.81 1.61
C LEU A 12 36.19 59.07 1.64
N PRO A 13 34.93 58.99 1.16
CA PRO A 13 33.84 59.01 2.15
C PRO A 13 32.55 58.21 1.83
N HIS A 14 31.84 57.91 2.92
CA HIS A 14 30.39 57.73 3.15
C HIS A 14 29.63 56.55 2.50
N HIS A 15 29.23 55.51 3.24
CA HIS A 15 28.10 55.38 4.20
C HIS A 15 26.73 55.81 3.65
N GLN A 16 25.80 54.86 3.51
CA GLN A 16 24.51 54.91 4.22
C GLN A 16 23.75 53.56 4.16
N SER A 17 23.53 53.02 5.35
CA SER A 17 22.58 51.98 5.71
C SER A 17 21.21 52.60 5.97
N VAL A 18 20.12 52.10 5.38
CA VAL A 18 18.75 52.31 5.91
C VAL A 18 17.85 51.12 5.51
N SER A 19 17.49 50.29 6.49
CA SER A 19 16.11 49.77 6.63
C SER A 19 15.34 50.81 7.45
N PRO A 20 14.03 51.07 7.23
CA PRO A 20 13.02 50.27 7.92
C PRO A 20 11.61 50.19 7.29
N SER A 21 10.76 49.42 7.97
CA SER A 21 9.32 49.60 8.23
C SER A 21 8.25 49.12 7.22
N SER A 22 7.56 48.09 7.70
CA SER A 22 6.14 47.75 7.63
C SER A 22 5.13 48.90 7.61
N SER A 23 4.09 48.75 6.78
CA SER A 23 2.68 49.14 7.02
C SER A 23 1.83 48.55 5.88
N SER A 24 0.97 47.56 6.18
CA SER A 24 -0.49 47.68 6.27
C SER A 24 -1.16 48.34 5.06
N ASN A 25 -1.99 47.57 4.33
CA ASN A 25 -3.31 48.02 3.89
C ASN A 25 -4.18 46.83 3.44
N LEU A 26 -5.29 46.65 4.15
CA LEU A 26 -6.52 46.01 3.68
C LEU A 26 -7.11 46.82 2.52
N PRO A 27 -8.05 46.24 1.76
CA PRO A 27 -9.42 46.70 1.97
C PRO A 27 -10.44 45.56 2.06
N SER A 28 -11.43 45.82 2.90
CA SER A 28 -12.66 45.07 3.10
C SER A 28 -13.82 45.65 2.28
N THR A 29 -14.85 44.81 2.09
CA THR A 29 -16.30 45.11 1.87
C THR A 29 -16.69 45.78 0.54
N SER A 30 -17.79 45.46 -0.15
CA SER A 30 -19.08 44.77 0.13
C SER A 30 -19.86 44.68 -1.20
N ALA A 31 -20.46 43.55 -1.62
CA ALA A 31 -21.82 43.04 -1.33
C ALA A 31 -22.87 43.25 -2.46
N SER A 32 -23.83 42.31 -2.49
CA SER A 32 -25.16 42.28 -3.19
C SER A 32 -25.20 41.42 -4.47
N GLY A 33 -26.10 40.44 -4.66
CA GLY A 33 -27.35 40.09 -3.98
C GLY A 33 -27.75 38.60 -4.18
N THR A 34 -28.46 37.98 -3.22
CA THR A 34 -29.91 37.63 -3.22
C THR A 34 -30.28 36.67 -4.38
N THR A 35 -30.86 35.48 -4.21
CA THR A 35 -32.00 34.93 -3.42
C THR A 35 -31.87 33.38 -3.43
N GLY A 36 -32.42 32.54 -2.56
CA GLY A 36 -33.54 32.68 -1.65
C GLY A 36 -33.73 31.42 -0.77
N PHE A 37 -34.65 31.59 0.16
CA PHE A 37 -34.97 30.78 1.33
C PHE A 37 -35.67 29.44 1.04
N SER A 38 -35.46 28.45 1.91
CA SER A 38 -36.55 27.93 2.77
C SER A 38 -36.02 27.03 3.90
N ARG A 39 -36.42 27.43 5.10
CA ARG A 39 -36.27 26.80 6.42
C ARG A 39 -37.63 26.21 6.77
N PHE A 40 -37.71 24.97 7.26
CA PHE A 40 -38.70 24.49 8.25
C PHE A 40 -38.11 23.21 8.89
N GLN A 41 -37.62 23.28 10.13
CA GLN A 41 -38.31 23.05 11.41
C GLN A 41 -38.55 21.57 11.77
N ASN A 42 -37.93 21.20 12.90
CA ASN A 42 -38.11 19.99 13.71
C ASN A 42 -39.58 19.61 13.92
N PHE A 43 -39.88 18.31 13.93
CA PHE A 43 -40.90 17.71 14.79
C PHE A 43 -40.62 16.20 15.00
N TYR A 44 -40.31 15.81 16.24
CA TYR A 44 -40.73 14.51 16.77
C TYR A 44 -42.17 14.67 17.28
N PRO A 45 -43.01 13.63 17.17
CA PRO A 45 -43.43 12.98 18.41
C PRO A 45 -43.60 11.45 18.33
N SER A 46 -43.59 10.86 19.51
CA SER A 46 -43.91 9.47 19.84
C SER A 46 -45.43 9.26 20.00
N SER A 47 -45.81 7.99 20.20
CA SER A 47 -47.13 7.41 20.56
C SER A 47 -48.10 7.09 19.41
N ALA A 48 -49.04 6.16 19.49
CA ALA A 48 -49.21 4.86 20.16
C ALA A 48 -50.59 4.32 19.72
N PHE A 49 -50.81 3.00 19.84
CA PHE A 49 -52.10 2.27 19.87
C PHE A 49 -53.03 2.22 18.64
N HIS A 50 -53.27 1.00 18.15
CA HIS A 50 -54.54 0.25 18.28
C HIS A 50 -54.29 -1.21 17.83
N ARG A 51 -54.46 -2.23 18.71
CA ARG A 51 -55.72 -2.98 18.95
C ARG A 51 -56.16 -3.71 17.67
N GLY A 52 -56.22 -5.03 17.55
CA GLY A 52 -56.09 -6.15 18.46
C GLY A 52 -56.87 -7.32 17.82
N ARG A 53 -56.47 -8.58 18.05
CA ARG A 53 -57.40 -9.71 18.04
C ARG A 53 -56.84 -10.87 18.88
N ASN A 54 -57.60 -11.13 19.94
CA ASN A 54 -57.54 -12.29 20.80
C ASN A 54 -57.83 -13.57 20.01
N CYS A 55 -57.10 -14.65 20.30
CA CYS A 55 -57.72 -15.96 20.50
C CYS A 55 -57.03 -16.66 21.67
N ASN A 56 -57.78 -16.80 22.76
CA ASN A 56 -57.45 -17.69 23.88
C ASN A 56 -57.84 -19.11 23.46
N LEU A 57 -56.91 -20.07 23.58
CA LEU A 57 -57.28 -21.45 23.89
C LEU A 57 -56.30 -22.02 24.91
N LYS A 58 -56.86 -22.41 26.06
CA LYS A 58 -56.14 -22.93 27.23
C LYS A 58 -55.95 -24.45 27.12
N LYS A 59 -54.96 -24.91 27.92
CA LYS A 59 -54.74 -26.25 28.50
C LYS A 59 -53.94 -27.26 27.65
N GLY A 60 -52.63 -27.26 27.88
CA GLY A 60 -51.98 -28.11 28.89
C GLY A 60 -51.83 -29.60 28.57
N LEU A 61 -50.58 -30.06 28.41
CA LEU A 61 -50.09 -31.32 28.96
C LEU A 61 -48.56 -31.36 28.90
N ILE A 62 -47.97 -31.85 29.99
CA ILE A 62 -46.56 -32.10 30.20
C ILE A 62 -46.13 -33.29 29.33
N CYS A 63 -45.06 -33.14 28.54
CA CYS A 63 -44.29 -34.26 28.01
C CYS A 63 -42.80 -34.04 28.30
N ARG A 64 -42.27 -34.91 29.15
CA ARG A 64 -40.83 -35.14 29.39
C ARG A 64 -40.39 -36.21 28.39
N SER A 65 -39.41 -35.93 27.53
CA SER A 65 -38.59 -36.94 26.82
C SER A 65 -37.37 -36.24 26.21
N SER A 66 -36.21 -36.38 26.85
CA SER A 66 -35.06 -37.17 26.39
C SER A 66 -34.38 -36.62 25.15
N SER A 67 -33.18 -36.11 25.39
CA SER A 67 -32.11 -35.74 24.46
C SER A 67 -32.07 -36.63 23.22
N SER A 68 -32.23 -36.00 22.06
CA SER A 68 -31.69 -36.49 20.80
C SER A 68 -30.86 -35.35 20.25
N GLU A 69 -29.56 -35.45 20.48
CA GLU A 69 -28.53 -34.63 19.84
C GLU A 69 -28.60 -34.93 18.34
N VAL A 70 -29.39 -34.14 17.63
CA VAL A 70 -29.41 -34.15 16.17
C VAL A 70 -28.15 -33.42 15.74
N THR A 71 -27.12 -34.20 15.45
CA THR A 71 -25.95 -33.72 14.72
C THR A 71 -26.42 -33.32 13.32
N PHE A 72 -26.53 -32.01 13.11
CA PHE A 72 -26.77 -31.42 11.81
C PHE A 72 -25.53 -31.72 10.95
N ILE A 73 -25.57 -32.80 10.18
CA ILE A 73 -24.62 -33.05 9.11
C ILE A 73 -24.95 -32.03 8.02
N GLU A 74 -24.17 -30.95 7.99
CA GLU A 74 -24.23 -29.97 6.91
C GLU A 74 -23.85 -30.68 5.59
N PRO A 75 -24.72 -30.66 4.57
CA PRO A 75 -24.46 -31.34 3.29
C PRO A 75 -23.19 -30.80 2.62
N PRO A 76 -22.36 -31.66 1.99
CA PRO A 76 -21.10 -31.27 1.35
C PRO A 76 -21.24 -30.28 0.17
N GLU A 77 -22.47 -29.96 -0.26
CA GLU A 77 -22.74 -29.04 -1.38
C GLU A 77 -22.42 -27.57 -1.06
N SER A 78 -22.43 -27.16 0.21
CA SER A 78 -22.18 -25.76 0.61
C SER A 78 -20.71 -25.35 0.53
N LYS A 79 -19.78 -26.29 0.73
CA LYS A 79 -18.33 -26.01 0.67
C LYS A 79 -17.83 -25.94 -0.76
N ALA A 80 -18.24 -26.90 -1.60
CA ALA A 80 -17.85 -26.93 -3.02
C ALA A 80 -18.32 -25.66 -3.77
N SER A 81 -19.55 -25.21 -3.52
CA SER A 81 -20.07 -23.97 -4.12
C SER A 81 -19.30 -22.73 -3.65
N LYS A 82 -18.84 -22.68 -2.39
CA LYS A 82 -18.01 -21.56 -1.91
C LYS A 82 -16.63 -21.54 -2.56
N ASP A 83 -15.99 -22.69 -2.70
CA ASP A 83 -14.65 -22.79 -3.30
C ASP A 83 -14.69 -22.44 -4.79
N GLU A 84 -15.74 -22.83 -5.52
CA GLU A 84 -15.98 -22.40 -6.91
C GLU A 84 -16.18 -20.89 -7.03
N LEU A 85 -16.96 -20.29 -6.12
CA LEU A 85 -17.14 -18.84 -6.06
C LEU A 85 -15.82 -18.12 -5.81
N ILE A 86 -15.03 -18.56 -4.83
CA ILE A 86 -13.69 -18.00 -4.55
C ILE A 86 -12.79 -18.14 -5.77
N GLY A 87 -12.79 -19.30 -6.43
CA GLY A 87 -12.04 -19.53 -7.66
C GLY A 87 -12.42 -18.56 -8.78
N SER A 88 -13.71 -18.29 -8.96
CA SER A 88 -14.21 -17.33 -9.96
C SER A 88 -13.81 -15.89 -9.65
N LEU A 89 -13.86 -15.48 -8.38
CA LEU A 89 -13.47 -14.14 -7.92
C LEU A 89 -11.96 -13.92 -8.01
N LYS A 90 -11.18 -14.95 -7.67
CA LYS A 90 -9.73 -14.97 -7.85
C LYS A 90 -9.37 -14.82 -9.31
N PHE A 91 -10.01 -15.57 -10.21
CA PHE A 91 -9.82 -15.42 -11.64
C PHE A 91 -10.18 -14.01 -12.13
N LYS A 92 -11.28 -13.42 -11.63
CA LYS A 92 -11.68 -12.04 -11.92
C LYS A 92 -10.60 -11.03 -11.49
N LEU A 93 -10.04 -11.17 -10.29
CA LEU A 93 -8.95 -10.31 -9.80
C LEU A 93 -7.69 -10.46 -10.67
N LEU A 94 -7.24 -11.70 -10.90
CA LEU A 94 -6.03 -11.97 -11.70
C LEU A 94 -6.18 -11.46 -13.15
N SER A 95 -7.39 -11.60 -13.72
CA SER A 95 -7.71 -11.06 -15.05
C SER A 95 -7.69 -9.54 -15.07
N ALA A 96 -8.19 -8.87 -14.01
CA ALA A 96 -8.20 -7.41 -13.92
C ALA A 96 -6.79 -6.82 -13.80
N VAL A 97 -5.87 -7.51 -13.14
CA VAL A 97 -4.48 -7.03 -12.95
C VAL A 97 -3.51 -7.50 -14.03
N SER A 98 -3.92 -8.46 -14.86
CA SER A 98 -3.14 -8.96 -15.98
C SER A 98 -2.82 -7.84 -16.97
N GLY A 99 -1.57 -7.75 -17.42
CA GLY A 99 -1.14 -6.75 -18.39
C GLY A 99 -0.87 -5.34 -17.83
N LEU A 100 -1.15 -5.08 -16.54
CA LEU A 100 -0.95 -3.74 -15.95
C LEU A 100 0.50 -3.43 -15.56
N ASN A 101 1.48 -4.26 -15.96
CA ASN A 101 2.90 -4.11 -15.64
C ASN A 101 3.13 -3.81 -14.14
N ARG A 102 2.55 -4.64 -13.25
CA ARG A 102 2.60 -4.49 -11.79
C ARG A 102 1.94 -3.23 -11.23
N GLY A 103 1.14 -2.54 -12.04
CA GLY A 103 0.48 -1.28 -11.68
C GLY A 103 1.09 -0.06 -12.36
N LEU A 104 2.24 -0.19 -13.04
CA LEU A 104 2.89 0.94 -13.74
C LEU A 104 2.07 1.44 -14.94
N ALA A 105 1.34 0.53 -15.60
CA ALA A 105 0.49 0.85 -16.74
C ALA A 105 -0.99 1.00 -16.37
N ALA A 106 -1.34 0.92 -15.09
CA ALA A 106 -2.73 0.95 -14.64
C ALA A 106 -3.33 2.36 -14.75
N THR A 107 -4.52 2.44 -15.32
CA THR A 107 -5.35 3.66 -15.30
C THR A 107 -6.18 3.74 -14.02
N GLU A 108 -6.81 4.88 -13.78
CA GLU A 108 -7.73 5.05 -12.64
C GLU A 108 -8.91 4.07 -12.70
N ASP A 109 -9.40 3.74 -13.90
CA ASP A 109 -10.47 2.76 -14.07
C ASP A 109 -9.99 1.34 -13.77
N ASP A 110 -8.75 1.01 -14.14
CA ASP A 110 -8.16 -0.29 -13.81
C ASP A 110 -7.94 -0.44 -12.30
N LEU A 111 -7.52 0.65 -11.64
CA LEU A 111 -7.40 0.70 -10.18
C LEU A 111 -8.73 0.38 -9.49
N ARG A 112 -9.83 1.00 -9.95
CA ARG A 112 -11.18 0.74 -9.42
C ARG A 112 -11.63 -0.70 -9.66
N LYS A 113 -11.35 -1.25 -10.84
CA LYS A 113 -11.69 -2.66 -11.15
C LYS A 113 -10.92 -3.63 -10.26
N ALA A 114 -9.62 -3.39 -10.06
CA ALA A 114 -8.78 -4.22 -9.20
C ALA A 114 -9.24 -4.14 -7.73
N GLU A 115 -9.52 -2.95 -7.20
CA GLU A 115 -10.07 -2.76 -5.85
C GLU A 115 -11.42 -3.44 -5.66
N ALA A 116 -12.33 -3.30 -6.62
CA ALA A 116 -13.64 -3.95 -6.56
C ALA A 116 -13.51 -5.48 -6.56
N ALA A 117 -12.68 -6.04 -7.44
CA ALA A 117 -12.44 -7.48 -7.50
C ALA A 117 -11.76 -8.00 -6.23
N ALA A 118 -10.79 -7.27 -5.68
CA ALA A 118 -10.13 -7.62 -4.42
C ALA A 118 -11.12 -7.61 -3.25
N LYS A 119 -11.97 -6.58 -3.15
CA LYS A 119 -12.98 -6.48 -2.08
C LYS A 119 -14.02 -7.60 -2.14
N GLU A 120 -14.45 -7.99 -3.33
CA GLU A 120 -15.33 -9.15 -3.52
C GLU A 120 -14.65 -10.44 -3.04
N LEU A 121 -13.37 -10.64 -3.40
CA LEU A 121 -12.59 -11.80 -2.97
C LEU A 121 -12.37 -11.84 -1.46
N GLU A 122 -12.01 -10.71 -0.84
CA GLU A 122 -11.86 -10.56 0.61
C GLU A 122 -13.17 -10.90 1.34
N SER A 123 -14.30 -10.41 0.82
CA SER A 123 -15.63 -10.67 1.39
C SER A 123 -16.03 -12.15 1.31
N ALA A 124 -15.65 -12.84 0.24
CA ALA A 124 -15.93 -14.26 0.04
C ALA A 124 -14.97 -15.18 0.83
N GLY A 125 -13.69 -14.80 0.92
CA GLY A 125 -12.65 -15.51 1.64
C GLY A 125 -12.85 -15.49 3.16
N GLY A 126 -13.41 -14.41 3.69
CA GLY A 126 -13.64 -14.23 5.12
C GLY A 126 -12.43 -13.66 5.85
N LEU A 127 -12.51 -13.60 7.18
CA LEU A 127 -11.46 -13.03 8.01
C LEU A 127 -10.22 -13.94 8.03
N VAL A 128 -9.05 -13.37 7.69
CA VAL A 128 -7.78 -14.08 7.77
C VAL A 128 -7.26 -14.07 9.21
N ASP A 129 -6.89 -15.25 9.71
CA ASP A 129 -6.20 -15.42 10.98
C ASP A 129 -4.85 -16.12 10.77
N LEU A 130 -3.77 -15.34 10.84
CA LEU A 130 -2.39 -15.80 10.67
C LEU A 130 -1.79 -16.34 11.97
N SER A 131 -2.50 -16.27 13.10
CA SER A 131 -1.95 -16.74 14.38
C SER A 131 -1.68 -18.26 14.37
N GLY A 132 -2.56 -19.03 13.72
CA GLY A 132 -2.40 -20.47 13.50
C GLY A 132 -1.83 -20.85 12.13
N ASP A 133 -1.96 -19.97 11.13
CA ASP A 133 -1.66 -20.25 9.72
C ASP A 133 -0.45 -19.46 9.18
N LEU A 134 0.47 -19.04 10.06
CA LEU A 134 1.62 -18.21 9.66
C LEU A 134 2.53 -18.93 8.66
N ASP A 135 2.59 -20.26 8.74
CA ASP A 135 3.30 -21.15 7.82
C ASP A 135 2.83 -21.03 6.37
N LYS A 136 1.57 -20.66 6.13
CA LYS A 136 1.05 -20.38 4.77
C LYS A 136 1.71 -19.18 4.11
N LEU A 137 2.39 -18.31 4.86
CA LEU A 137 3.18 -17.21 4.28
C LEU A 137 4.58 -17.65 3.84
N GLN A 138 5.03 -18.83 4.23
CA GLN A 138 6.38 -19.33 3.94
C GLN A 138 6.63 -19.39 2.44
N GLY A 139 7.82 -18.94 2.03
CA GLY A 139 8.30 -19.11 0.67
C GLY A 139 8.52 -17.78 -0.06
N ARG A 140 8.53 -17.85 -1.39
CA ARG A 140 8.82 -16.72 -2.27
C ARG A 140 7.54 -16.32 -3.00
N TRP A 141 7.16 -15.07 -2.82
CA TRP A 141 5.96 -14.48 -3.40
C TRP A 141 6.34 -13.48 -4.49
N LYS A 142 5.79 -13.61 -5.69
CA LYS A 142 5.96 -12.67 -6.78
C LYS A 142 4.86 -11.63 -6.75
N LEU A 143 5.23 -10.35 -6.73
CA LEU A 143 4.29 -9.25 -6.84
C LEU A 143 3.83 -9.11 -8.29
N ILE A 144 2.52 -9.26 -8.51
CA ILE A 144 1.91 -9.12 -9.84
C ILE A 144 1.18 -7.79 -10.01
N TYR A 145 0.79 -7.13 -8.91
CA TYR A 145 0.12 -5.84 -8.93
C TYR A 145 0.30 -5.08 -7.61
N SER A 146 0.52 -3.77 -7.70
CA SER A 146 0.47 -2.84 -6.58
C SER A 146 -0.16 -1.52 -7.02
N SER A 147 -1.20 -1.06 -6.31
CA SER A 147 -1.79 0.26 -6.56
C SER A 147 -0.85 1.42 -6.20
N ALA A 148 0.17 1.18 -5.38
CA ALA A 148 1.17 2.20 -5.07
C ALA A 148 2.02 2.62 -6.29
N PHE A 149 2.14 1.74 -7.31
CA PHE A 149 2.92 2.05 -8.52
C PHE A 149 2.14 2.84 -9.57
N SER A 150 0.80 2.81 -9.53
CA SER A 150 -0.05 3.59 -10.44
C SER A 150 -0.18 5.06 -9.97
N SER A 151 -0.08 5.30 -8.67
CA SER A 151 -0.22 6.62 -8.06
C SER A 151 1.02 7.49 -8.30
N LYS A 152 1.14 8.07 -9.51
CA LYS A 152 1.87 9.30 -9.97
C LYS A 152 3.29 9.63 -9.45
N THR A 153 3.88 8.83 -8.58
CA THR A 153 5.08 9.17 -7.79
C THR A 153 6.23 8.19 -8.03
N LEU A 154 5.93 6.99 -8.58
CA LEU A 154 6.91 5.93 -8.82
C LEU A 154 7.00 5.46 -10.29
N GLY A 155 6.45 6.24 -11.23
CA GLY A 155 6.64 6.01 -12.68
C GLY A 155 5.38 5.68 -13.50
N GLY A 156 4.19 5.78 -12.92
CA GLY A 156 2.93 5.65 -13.65
C GLY A 156 2.67 6.84 -14.61
N SER A 157 2.49 6.51 -15.90
CA SER A 157 2.17 7.38 -17.04
C SER A 157 3.21 8.43 -17.45
N ARG A 158 4.13 8.07 -18.35
CA ARG A 158 4.64 8.99 -19.38
C ARG A 158 4.60 8.38 -20.78
N PRO A 159 3.47 8.50 -21.48
CA PRO A 159 3.47 8.54 -22.94
C PRO A 159 4.06 9.88 -23.37
N GLY A 160 5.33 9.91 -23.77
CA GLY A 160 6.01 11.12 -24.28
C GLY A 160 7.53 10.96 -24.40
N PRO A 161 8.19 11.62 -25.38
CA PRO A 161 9.61 11.47 -25.63
C PRO A 161 10.47 12.00 -24.46
N PRO A 162 11.64 11.38 -24.18
CA PRO A 162 12.40 11.63 -22.97
C PRO A 162 13.28 12.88 -23.11
N THR A 163 12.99 13.92 -22.35
CA THR A 163 13.96 15.00 -22.09
C THR A 163 14.19 15.08 -20.58
N GLY A 164 15.20 14.34 -20.09
CA GLY A 164 15.73 14.58 -18.74
C GLY A 164 16.43 13.41 -18.04
N ARG A 165 16.17 12.14 -18.39
CA ARG A 165 16.91 11.00 -17.80
C ARG A 165 17.74 10.34 -18.90
N LEU A 166 19.06 10.46 -18.81
CA LEU A 166 20.00 9.94 -19.81
C LEU A 166 19.90 8.42 -19.97
N LEU A 167 19.36 7.70 -18.98
CA LEU A 167 19.21 6.25 -18.97
C LEU A 167 17.85 5.83 -18.38
N PRO A 168 17.04 5.01 -19.09
CA PRO A 168 15.80 4.47 -18.54
C PRO A 168 16.11 3.40 -17.48
N ILE A 169 15.50 3.52 -16.30
CA ILE A 169 15.51 2.47 -15.27
C ILE A 169 14.21 1.69 -15.44
N THR A 170 14.29 0.42 -15.80
CA THR A 170 13.13 -0.48 -15.89
C THR A 170 13.01 -1.28 -14.60
N LEU A 171 11.78 -1.38 -14.08
CA LEU A 171 11.48 -2.25 -12.95
C LEU A 171 11.33 -3.68 -13.48
N GLY A 172 12.24 -4.58 -13.12
CA GLY A 172 12.17 -6.02 -13.37
C GLY A 172 11.23 -6.71 -12.37
N GLN A 173 11.42 -8.00 -12.10
CA GLN A 173 10.52 -8.72 -11.20
C GLN A 173 10.66 -8.24 -9.74
N VAL A 174 9.54 -8.23 -9.01
CA VAL A 174 9.51 -7.90 -7.58
C VAL A 174 9.07 -9.13 -6.82
N PHE A 175 9.88 -9.56 -5.87
CA PHE A 175 9.64 -10.72 -5.04
C PHE A 175 9.67 -10.35 -3.57
N GLN A 176 9.00 -11.16 -2.78
CA GLN A 176 8.98 -11.07 -1.35
C GLN A 176 9.25 -12.47 -0.80
N ARG A 177 10.45 -12.69 -0.28
CA ARG A 177 10.81 -13.94 0.39
C ARG A 177 10.46 -13.80 1.86
N ILE A 178 9.72 -14.77 2.38
CA ILE A 178 9.31 -14.81 3.78
C ILE A 178 9.79 -16.13 4.37
N ASP A 179 10.48 -16.02 5.50
CA ASP A 179 10.87 -17.15 6.32
C ASP A 179 10.28 -17.00 7.72
N VAL A 180 9.27 -17.80 8.02
CA VAL A 180 8.49 -17.80 9.25
C VAL A 180 9.30 -18.28 10.44
N PHE A 181 10.31 -19.12 10.23
CA PHE A 181 11.15 -19.67 11.30
C PHE A 181 12.16 -18.64 11.79
N SER A 182 12.87 -17.98 10.87
CA SER A 182 13.86 -16.93 11.19
C SER A 182 13.25 -15.53 11.33
N LYS A 183 11.96 -15.39 11.03
CA LYS A 183 11.23 -14.11 10.92
C LYS A 183 11.83 -13.18 9.88
N ASP A 184 12.44 -13.73 8.83
CA ASP A 184 13.01 -12.95 7.74
C ASP A 184 11.94 -12.56 6.72
N PHE A 185 12.07 -11.34 6.23
CA PHE A 185 11.21 -10.74 5.23
C PHE A 185 12.06 -9.92 4.27
N ASP A 186 12.34 -10.48 3.10
CA ASP A 186 13.19 -9.86 2.11
C ASP A 186 12.35 -9.36 0.94
N ASN A 187 12.35 -8.04 0.71
CA ASN A 187 11.80 -7.45 -0.50
C ASN A 187 12.92 -7.38 -1.55
N ILE A 188 12.79 -8.17 -2.60
CA ILE A 188 13.79 -8.35 -3.64
C ILE A 188 13.26 -7.71 -4.92
N VAL A 189 13.94 -6.69 -5.40
CA VAL A 189 13.59 -5.95 -6.62
C VAL A 189 14.70 -6.16 -7.65
N GLU A 190 14.32 -6.68 -8.80
CA GLU A 190 15.16 -6.68 -9.99
C GLU A 190 14.95 -5.35 -10.74
N LEU A 191 16.04 -4.73 -11.15
CA LEU A 191 16.09 -3.48 -11.88
C LEU A 191 16.98 -3.71 -13.09
N GLU A 192 16.58 -3.18 -14.24
CA GLU A 192 17.48 -3.10 -15.40
C GLU A 192 17.77 -1.63 -15.65
N LEU A 193 19.05 -1.31 -15.65
CA LEU A 193 19.55 0.02 -15.93
C LEU A 193 19.89 0.05 -17.41
N GLY A 194 19.14 0.83 -18.19
CA GLY A 194 19.52 1.13 -19.57
C GLY A 194 20.93 1.72 -19.60
N ALA A 195 21.70 1.36 -20.61
CA ALA A 195 23.05 1.88 -20.82
C ALA A 195 23.10 2.67 -22.14
N PRO A 196 23.97 3.68 -22.27
CA PRO A 196 24.09 4.41 -23.52
C PRO A 196 24.69 3.47 -24.57
N TRP A 197 24.16 3.51 -25.80
CA TRP A 197 24.71 2.74 -26.91
C TRP A 197 26.22 3.01 -27.04
N PRO A 198 27.10 1.99 -27.17
CA PRO A 198 26.82 0.57 -27.46
C PRO A 198 26.82 -0.36 -26.23
N LEU A 199 26.73 0.17 -25.01
CA LEU A 199 26.82 -0.65 -23.80
C LEU A 199 25.54 -1.47 -23.58
N PRO A 200 25.66 -2.73 -23.15
CA PRO A 200 24.50 -3.53 -22.78
C PRO A 200 23.85 -3.00 -21.48
N PRO A 201 22.53 -3.18 -21.29
CA PRO A 201 21.87 -2.86 -20.03
C PRO A 201 22.48 -3.62 -18.85
N VAL A 202 22.49 -2.99 -17.68
CA VAL A 202 23.01 -3.58 -16.44
C VAL A 202 21.85 -4.04 -15.58
N GLU A 203 21.82 -5.33 -15.26
CA GLU A 203 20.85 -5.91 -14.34
C GLU A 203 21.34 -5.79 -12.90
N VAL A 204 20.47 -5.32 -12.01
CA VAL A 204 20.76 -5.13 -10.59
C VAL A 204 19.62 -5.72 -9.77
N THR A 205 19.95 -6.52 -8.78
CA THR A 205 19.01 -7.02 -7.77
C THR A 205 19.24 -6.31 -6.45
N ALA A 206 18.30 -5.47 -6.04
CA ALA A 206 18.27 -4.86 -4.72
C ALA A 206 17.44 -5.72 -3.77
N THR A 207 18.01 -6.12 -2.64
CA THR A 207 17.33 -6.87 -1.58
C THR A 207 17.25 -6.01 -0.33
N LEU A 208 16.05 -5.65 0.09
CA LEU A 208 15.80 -4.99 1.35
C LEU A 208 15.42 -6.06 2.37
N ALA A 209 16.34 -6.33 3.29
CA ALA A 209 16.13 -7.30 4.36
C ALA A 209 15.38 -6.67 5.52
N HIS A 210 14.35 -7.35 6.00
CA HIS A 210 13.55 -6.95 7.14
C HIS A 210 13.32 -8.14 8.06
N LYS A 211 13.07 -7.85 9.33
CA LYS A 211 12.44 -8.79 10.25
C LYS A 211 10.95 -8.51 10.31
N PHE A 212 10.14 -9.54 10.50
CA PHE A 212 8.70 -9.35 10.64
C PHE A 212 8.15 -9.93 11.95
N GLU A 213 7.12 -9.26 12.46
CA GLU A 213 6.38 -9.65 13.66
C GLU A 213 4.88 -9.59 13.36
N LEU A 214 4.13 -10.58 13.86
CA LEU A 214 2.68 -10.60 13.76
C LEU A 214 2.08 -9.73 14.88
N ILE A 215 1.20 -8.80 14.51
CA ILE A 215 0.43 -7.95 15.42
C ILE A 215 -1.05 -8.30 15.25
N GLY A 216 -1.67 -8.83 16.30
CA GLY A 216 -3.07 -9.30 16.22
C GLY A 216 -3.20 -10.56 15.37
N SER A 217 -4.27 -10.67 14.57
CA SER A 217 -4.56 -11.86 13.76
C SER A 217 -4.07 -11.75 12.31
N CYS A 218 -4.08 -10.57 11.69
CA CYS A 218 -3.84 -10.40 10.25
C CYS A 218 -2.77 -9.35 9.90
N LYS A 219 -2.30 -8.55 10.88
CA LYS A 219 -1.39 -7.43 10.63
C LYS A 219 0.06 -7.85 10.88
N ILE A 220 0.95 -7.49 9.96
CA ILE A 220 2.38 -7.77 10.02
C ILE A 220 3.13 -6.45 10.09
N LYS A 221 4.01 -6.35 11.08
CA LYS A 221 4.99 -5.27 11.18
C LYS A 221 6.32 -5.76 10.67
N ILE A 222 6.93 -4.99 9.77
CA ILE A 222 8.28 -5.24 9.26
C ILE A 222 9.22 -4.19 9.82
N THR A 223 10.44 -4.60 10.16
CA THR A 223 11.52 -3.74 10.64
C THR A 223 12.72 -3.92 9.74
N PHE A 224 13.13 -2.85 9.07
CA PHE A 224 14.26 -2.82 8.14
C PHE A 224 15.59 -3.09 8.85
N GLU A 225 16.35 -4.05 8.33
CA GLU A 225 17.69 -4.35 8.80
C GLU A 225 18.74 -3.67 7.92
N LYS A 226 18.81 -4.08 6.64
CA LYS A 226 19.83 -3.65 5.69
C LYS A 226 19.35 -3.73 4.24
N THR A 227 20.08 -3.08 3.34
CA THR A 227 19.89 -3.23 1.89
C THR A 227 21.14 -3.84 1.28
N THR A 228 20.98 -4.90 0.51
CA THR A 228 22.06 -5.52 -0.26
C THR A 228 21.78 -5.32 -1.73
N VAL A 229 22.73 -4.78 -2.46
CA VAL A 229 22.64 -4.60 -3.92
C VAL A 229 23.59 -5.56 -4.59
N LYS A 230 23.07 -6.38 -5.51
CA LYS A 230 23.83 -7.34 -6.31
C LYS A 230 23.72 -6.94 -7.77
N THR A 231 24.84 -6.93 -8.49
CA THR A 231 24.83 -6.83 -9.95
C THR A 231 24.66 -8.23 -10.54
N THR A 232 23.76 -8.36 -11.50
CA THR A 232 23.44 -9.62 -12.20
C THR A 232 23.94 -9.54 -13.65
N GLY A 233 24.15 -10.68 -14.32
CA GLY A 233 24.66 -10.73 -15.70
C GLY A 233 26.19 -10.66 -15.78
N ASN A 234 26.73 -9.90 -16.74
CA ASN A 234 28.18 -9.81 -17.01
C ASN A 234 28.97 -9.20 -15.82
N LEU A 235 28.28 -8.55 -14.88
CA LEU A 235 28.87 -7.96 -13.67
C LEU A 235 28.61 -8.80 -12.40
N SER A 236 28.21 -10.07 -12.54
CA SER A 236 27.97 -10.98 -11.40
C SER A 236 29.23 -11.30 -10.59
N GLN A 237 30.41 -10.98 -11.11
CA GLN A 237 31.70 -11.15 -10.44
C GLN A 237 31.93 -10.10 -9.35
N LEU A 238 31.16 -9.00 -9.32
CA LEU A 238 31.31 -7.99 -8.28
C LEU A 238 30.66 -8.47 -6.97
N PRO A 239 31.34 -8.31 -5.82
CA PRO A 239 30.78 -8.71 -4.55
C PRO A 239 29.50 -7.90 -4.23
N PRO A 240 28.49 -8.51 -3.59
CA PRO A 240 27.31 -7.80 -3.11
C PRO A 240 27.70 -6.61 -2.23
N LEU A 241 27.14 -5.44 -2.52
CA LEU A 241 27.37 -4.26 -1.71
C LEU A 241 26.28 -4.19 -0.64
N ASP A 242 26.71 -4.34 0.62
CA ASP A 242 25.86 -4.12 1.79
C ASP A 242 25.83 -2.62 2.10
N LEU A 243 24.69 -2.00 1.79
CA LEU A 243 24.42 -0.61 2.12
C LEU A 243 23.60 -0.55 3.40
N PRO A 244 24.14 0.02 4.50
CA PRO A 244 23.38 0.18 5.74
C PRO A 244 22.22 1.17 5.58
N ARG A 245 22.20 1.95 4.49
CA ARG A 245 21.16 2.93 4.18
C ARG A 245 20.78 2.84 2.69
N LEU A 246 19.48 2.86 2.41
CA LEU A 246 18.96 3.03 1.05
C LEU A 246 19.45 4.38 0.48
N PRO A 247 19.76 4.46 -0.82
CA PRO A 247 19.96 5.74 -1.49
C PRO A 247 18.72 6.62 -1.29
N ASP A 248 18.91 7.92 -1.06
CA ASP A 248 17.80 8.85 -0.73
C ASP A 248 16.68 8.86 -1.78
N SER A 249 16.98 8.51 -3.03
CA SER A 249 16.00 8.39 -4.12
C SER A 249 15.00 7.24 -3.98
N PHE A 250 15.29 6.23 -3.14
CA PHE A 250 14.42 5.08 -2.88
C PHE A 250 13.86 5.07 -1.45
N ARG A 251 14.18 6.09 -0.66
CA ARG A 251 13.74 6.20 0.72
C ARG A 251 12.27 6.63 0.77
N PRO A 252 11.41 5.91 1.53
CA PRO A 252 10.08 6.42 1.89
C PRO A 252 10.22 7.71 2.71
N PRO A 253 9.31 8.70 2.57
CA PRO A 253 9.43 10.00 3.22
C PRO A 253 9.43 9.98 4.77
N SER A 254 9.09 8.85 5.40
CA SER A 254 9.06 8.69 6.85
C SER A 254 10.36 8.04 7.36
N ASP A 255 10.96 8.63 8.38
CA ASP A 255 12.11 8.10 9.17
C ASP A 255 11.81 6.76 9.88
N THR A 256 10.66 6.16 9.62
CA THR A 256 10.24 4.93 10.27
C THR A 256 10.94 3.76 9.57
N ARG A 257 12.00 3.27 10.21
CA ARG A 257 12.66 1.98 9.90
C ARG A 257 11.69 0.79 9.92
N SER A 258 10.42 0.99 10.27
CA SER A 258 9.39 -0.04 10.28
C SER A 258 8.22 0.33 9.37
N GLY A 259 7.66 -0.67 8.71
CA GLY A 259 6.40 -0.58 7.97
C GLY A 259 5.38 -1.56 8.53
N GLU A 260 4.10 -1.34 8.27
CA GLU A 260 3.02 -2.24 8.65
C GLU A 260 2.16 -2.54 7.42
N PHE A 261 1.63 -3.75 7.34
CA PHE A 261 0.65 -4.13 6.34
C PHE A 261 -0.27 -5.22 6.88
N GLU A 262 -1.44 -5.35 6.30
CA GLU A 262 -2.44 -6.36 6.67
C GLU A 262 -2.58 -7.39 5.55
N VAL A 263 -2.69 -8.67 5.92
CA VAL A 263 -3.03 -9.75 4.98
C VAL A 263 -4.54 -9.93 5.00
N THR A 264 -5.21 -9.54 3.92
CA THR A 264 -6.67 -9.54 3.82
C THR A 264 -7.23 -10.77 3.13
N TYR A 265 -6.39 -11.48 2.35
CA TYR A 265 -6.73 -12.77 1.76
C TYR A 265 -5.46 -13.61 1.58
N LEU A 266 -5.56 -14.90 1.89
CA LEU A 266 -4.46 -15.85 1.75
C LEU A 266 -4.98 -17.22 1.30
N ASP A 267 -4.39 -17.74 0.24
CA ASP A 267 -4.60 -19.07 -0.32
C ASP A 267 -3.22 -19.71 -0.59
N SER A 268 -3.23 -20.97 -1.02
CA SER A 268 -2.06 -21.78 -1.38
C SER A 268 -1.11 -21.13 -2.41
N ASP A 269 -1.64 -20.35 -3.36
CA ASP A 269 -0.86 -19.78 -4.46
C ASP A 269 -0.97 -18.24 -4.56
N THR A 270 -1.87 -17.61 -3.78
CA THR A 270 -2.25 -16.20 -3.96
C THR A 270 -2.42 -15.54 -2.61
N ARG A 271 -1.91 -14.32 -2.51
CA ARG A 271 -2.07 -13.49 -1.31
C ARG A 271 -2.39 -12.06 -1.69
N VAL A 272 -3.33 -11.47 -0.97
CA VAL A 272 -3.66 -10.05 -1.05
C VAL A 272 -3.29 -9.38 0.27
N THR A 273 -2.65 -8.22 0.17
CA THR A 273 -2.28 -7.42 1.33
C THR A 273 -2.66 -5.96 1.12
N ARG A 274 -2.99 -5.27 2.20
CA ARG A 274 -3.19 -3.82 2.24
C ARG A 274 -2.06 -3.16 3.03
N GLY A 275 -1.42 -2.16 2.43
CA GLY A 275 -0.36 -1.38 3.10
C GLY A 275 -0.89 -0.39 4.14
N ASP A 276 0.00 0.39 4.73
CA ASP A 276 -0.31 1.43 5.72
C ASP A 276 -1.16 2.58 5.15
N ARG A 277 -1.14 2.77 3.83
CA ARG A 277 -1.97 3.75 3.10
C ARG A 277 -3.10 3.07 2.34
N GLU A 278 -3.49 1.87 2.77
CA GLU A 278 -4.51 1.04 2.13
C GLU A 278 -4.15 0.65 0.68
N GLU A 279 -2.85 0.63 0.32
CA GLU A 279 -2.48 0.19 -1.02
C GLU A 279 -2.73 -1.31 -1.20
N LEU A 280 -3.53 -1.66 -2.22
CA LEU A 280 -3.72 -3.02 -2.68
C LEU A 280 -2.44 -3.57 -3.30
N ARG A 281 -1.98 -4.71 -2.78
CA ARG A 281 -0.88 -5.49 -3.35
C ARG A 281 -1.34 -6.94 -3.53
N VAL A 282 -1.10 -7.48 -4.73
CA VAL A 282 -1.48 -8.85 -5.08
C VAL A 282 -0.22 -9.64 -5.41
N PHE A 283 -0.08 -10.80 -4.76
CA PHE A 283 1.05 -11.69 -4.90
C PHE A 283 0.60 -13.08 -5.33
N VAL A 284 1.47 -13.76 -6.07
CA VAL A 284 1.36 -15.18 -6.38
C VAL A 284 2.61 -15.93 -5.93
N ILE A 285 2.50 -17.21 -5.61
CA ILE A 285 3.66 -18.04 -5.29
C ILE A 285 4.61 -18.12 -6.51
N ALA A 286 5.91 -18.01 -6.26
CA ALA A 286 6.97 -17.92 -7.28
C ALA A 286 7.71 -19.25 -7.49
#